data_AF-A0A923YFE4-F1
#
_entry.id   AF-A0A923YFE4-F1
#
_cell.length_a   1.000
_cell.length_b   1.000
_cell.length_c   1.000
_cell.angle_alpha   90.00
_cell.angle_beta   90.00
_cell.angle_gamma   90.00
#
_symmetry.space_group_name_H-M   'P 1'
#
loop_
_entity.id
_entity.type
_entity.pdbx_description
1 polymer ?
#
loop_
_entity_poly.entity_id
_entity_poly.type
_entity_poly.pdbx_seq_one_letter_code
_entity_poly.pdbx_strand_id
1 'polypeptide(L)'
;MAALVERNIEDGAIVLIFIVIDNGSGDVLAWVGSSGSFSNAAEVDGLVTLRQAGSTLKPFLYELASEKKWMTAAPILNDTAINLPPRQWFIYSTKLR
;
A
#
# COMPACT_ATOMS: atom_id res chain seq x y z
N MET A 1 -30.32 -5.59 -9.69
CA MET A 1 -29.56 -6.16 -8.56
C MET A 1 -29.47 -7.70 -8.57
N ALA A 2 -29.96 -8.41 -9.60
CA ALA A 2 -29.98 -9.88 -9.59
C ALA A 2 -28.86 -10.56 -10.42
N ALA A 3 -28.06 -9.81 -11.18
CA ALA A 3 -27.10 -10.37 -12.15
C ALA A 3 -25.65 -10.51 -11.63
N LEU A 4 -25.37 -10.15 -10.37
CA LEU A 4 -24.02 -10.19 -9.78
C LEU A 4 -23.82 -11.36 -8.79
N VAL A 5 -24.91 -12.04 -8.39
CA VAL A 5 -24.87 -13.16 -7.42
C VAL A 5 -24.26 -14.42 -8.04
N GLU A 6 -24.39 -14.61 -9.35
CA GLU A 6 -23.94 -15.82 -10.05
C GLU A 6 -22.43 -15.83 -10.38
N ARG A 7 -21.69 -14.80 -9.98
CA ARG A 7 -20.26 -14.64 -10.29
C ARG A 7 -19.33 -14.77 -9.08
N ASN A 8 -19.80 -15.30 -7.96
CA ASN A 8 -18.99 -15.48 -6.74
C ASN A 8 -18.23 -14.19 -6.33
N ILE A 9 -18.83 -13.02 -6.60
CA ILE A 9 -18.31 -11.72 -6.16
C ILE A 9 -18.88 -11.50 -4.75
N GLU A 10 -18.46 -12.31 -3.79
CA GLU A 10 -18.71 -12.07 -2.37
C GLU A 10 -17.56 -11.29 -1.71
N ASP A 11 -16.43 -11.14 -2.41
CA ASP A 11 -15.18 -10.54 -1.92
C ASP A 11 -15.06 -9.03 -2.18
N GLY A 12 -16.17 -8.30 -2.02
CA GLY A 12 -16.20 -6.85 -2.06
C GLY A 12 -16.06 -6.19 -0.69
N ALA A 13 -15.72 -6.94 0.36
CA ALA A 13 -15.62 -6.42 1.72
C ALA A 13 -14.43 -5.44 1.80
N ILE A 14 -14.72 -4.14 1.68
CA ILE A 14 -13.73 -3.11 1.94
C ILE A 14 -13.44 -3.13 3.44
N VAL A 15 -12.33 -3.74 3.81
CA VAL A 15 -11.77 -3.66 5.16
C VAL A 15 -11.03 -2.33 5.26
N LEU A 16 -11.58 -1.38 6.01
CA LEU A 16 -10.90 -0.13 6.33
C LEU A 16 -10.10 -0.32 7.61
N ILE A 17 -8.83 0.08 7.57
CA ILE A 17 -7.89 -0.07 8.67
C ILE A 17 -7.26 1.29 8.93
N PHE A 18 -7.25 1.73 10.19
CA PHE A 18 -6.67 2.99 10.61
C PHE A 18 -5.89 2.82 11.91
N ILE A 19 -4.77 3.52 12.05
CA ILE A 19 -4.00 3.59 13.29
C ILE A 19 -3.58 5.04 13.52
N VAL A 20 -3.64 5.48 14.78
CA VAL A 20 -3.15 6.77 15.23
C VAL A 20 -2.03 6.53 16.22
N ILE A 21 -0.86 7.10 15.94
CA ILE A 21 0.36 6.93 16.73
C ILE A 21 0.82 8.32 17.19
N ASP A 22 1.24 8.44 18.45
CA ASP A 22 1.98 9.60 18.92
C ASP A 22 3.41 9.57 18.37
N ASN A 23 3.79 10.61 17.62
CA ASN A 23 5.09 10.64 16.93
C ASN A 23 6.30 10.79 17.88
N GLY A 24 6.08 11.32 19.10
CA GLY A 24 7.15 11.52 20.08
C GLY A 24 7.51 10.25 20.83
N SER A 25 6.50 9.55 21.35
CA SER A 25 6.66 8.34 22.17
C SER A 25 6.58 7.04 21.36
N GLY A 26 5.85 7.03 20.24
CA GLY A 26 5.48 5.81 19.52
C GLY A 26 4.22 5.13 20.07
N ASP A 27 3.54 5.74 21.06
CA ASP A 27 2.34 5.16 21.66
C ASP A 27 1.16 5.11 20.68
N VAL A 28 0.42 4.00 20.68
CA VAL A 28 -0.81 3.86 19.89
C VAL A 28 -1.97 4.55 20.62
N LEU A 29 -2.49 5.62 20.03
CA LEU A 29 -3.58 6.41 20.60
C LEU A 29 -4.96 5.84 20.25
N ALA A 30 -5.10 5.23 19.07
CA ALA A 30 -6.32 4.57 18.62
C ALA A 30 -6.03 3.63 17.44
N TRP A 31 -6.84 2.58 17.28
CA TRP A 31 -6.85 1.77 16.04
C TRP A 31 -8.26 1.32 15.64
N VAL A 32 -8.45 1.09 14.35
CA VAL A 32 -9.56 0.35 13.76
C VAL A 32 -8.98 -0.79 12.90
N GLY A 33 -9.20 -2.04 13.32
CA GLY A 33 -8.62 -3.23 12.69
C GLY A 33 -9.53 -3.85 11.62
N SER A 34 -10.82 -3.54 11.65
CA SER A 34 -11.81 -4.05 10.70
C SER A 34 -12.96 -3.06 10.54
N SER A 35 -13.64 -3.11 9.41
CA SER A 35 -14.89 -2.36 9.18
C SER A 35 -16.12 -2.98 9.87
N GLY A 36 -15.92 -4.01 10.72
CA GLY A 36 -16.98 -4.63 11.53
C GLY A 36 -18.07 -5.25 10.65
N SER A 37 -19.35 -5.07 11.00
CA SER A 37 -20.50 -5.63 10.28
C SER A 37 -20.63 -5.19 8.81
N PHE A 38 -19.84 -4.20 8.36
CA PHE A 38 -19.78 -3.79 6.95
C PHE A 38 -18.82 -4.64 6.10
N SER A 39 -18.15 -5.62 6.70
CA SER A 39 -17.23 -6.54 6.04
C SER A 39 -17.61 -7.99 6.29
N ASN A 40 -17.54 -8.82 5.26
CA ASN A 40 -17.63 -10.28 5.38
C ASN A 40 -16.45 -10.88 6.17
N ALA A 41 -15.41 -10.09 6.46
CA ALA A 41 -14.26 -10.43 7.29
C ALA A 41 -14.23 -9.55 8.57
N ALA A 42 -15.39 -9.29 9.18
CA ALA A 42 -15.55 -8.48 10.39
C ALA A 42 -14.59 -8.88 11.54
N GLU A 43 -14.33 -10.18 11.66
CA GLU A 43 -13.51 -10.78 12.73
C GLU A 43 -11.99 -10.70 12.46
N VAL A 44 -11.59 -10.33 11.24
CA VAL A 44 -10.17 -10.25 10.86
C VAL A 44 -9.64 -8.88 11.24
N ASP A 45 -8.68 -8.84 12.15
CA ASP A 45 -7.89 -7.64 12.40
C ASP A 45 -6.87 -7.45 11.27
N GLY A 46 -7.20 -6.57 10.33
CA GLY A 46 -6.37 -6.21 9.21
C GLY A 46 -5.07 -5.49 9.58
N LEU A 47 -4.97 -4.94 10.81
CA LEU A 47 -3.77 -4.22 11.28
C LEU A 47 -2.56 -5.15 11.44
N VAL A 48 -2.80 -6.40 11.82
CA VAL A 48 -1.75 -7.44 11.97
C VAL A 48 -1.52 -8.25 10.69
N THR A 49 -2.32 -8.03 9.63
CA THR A 49 -2.16 -8.74 8.36
C THR A 49 -1.10 -8.10 7.48
N LEU A 50 -0.17 -8.92 6.95
CA LEU A 50 0.87 -8.44 6.03
C LEU A 50 0.29 -8.05 4.67
N ARG A 51 0.59 -6.84 4.21
CA ARG A 51 0.19 -6.34 2.88
C ARG A 51 1.36 -5.63 2.21
N GLN A 52 1.31 -5.57 0.87
CA GLN A 52 2.27 -4.77 0.13
C GLN A 52 2.05 -3.29 0.45
N ALA A 53 3.07 -2.64 1.02
CA ALA A 53 3.06 -1.19 1.28
C ALA A 53 2.91 -0.37 -0.02
N GLY A 54 3.45 -0.88 -1.14
CA GLY A 54 3.38 -0.20 -2.43
C GLY A 54 4.10 1.15 -2.40
N SER A 55 3.48 2.19 -2.95
CA SER A 55 4.10 3.52 -3.06
C SER A 55 4.37 4.19 -1.70
N THR A 56 3.78 3.73 -0.60
CA THR A 56 4.07 4.28 0.74
C THR A 56 5.49 3.98 1.20
N LEU A 57 6.22 3.09 0.52
CA LEU A 57 7.64 2.85 0.77
C LEU A 57 8.57 3.90 0.11
N LYS A 58 8.08 4.67 -0.87
CA LYS A 58 8.91 5.65 -1.61
C LYS A 58 9.60 6.69 -0.71
N PRO A 59 8.95 7.28 0.31
CA PRO A 59 9.62 8.22 1.22
C PRO A 59 10.89 7.65 1.86
N PHE A 60 10.87 6.40 2.33
CA PHE A 60 12.05 5.74 2.91
C PHE A 60 13.16 5.50 1.87
N LEU A 61 12.80 5.24 0.61
CA LEU A 61 13.77 5.14 -0.47
C LEU A 61 14.44 6.49 -0.74
N TYR A 62 13.69 7.59 -0.71
CA TYR A 62 14.23 8.94 -0.89
C TYR A 62 15.11 9.38 0.28
N GLU A 63 14.71 9.02 1.51
CA GLU A 63 15.53 9.21 2.70
C GLU A 63 16.88 8.49 2.57
N LEU A 64 16.87 7.20 2.22
CA LEU A 64 18.09 6.42 1.99
C LEU A 64 18.98 7.06 0.92
N ALA A 65 18.42 7.51 -0.20
CA ALA A 65 19.18 8.20 -1.25
C ALA A 65 19.81 9.50 -0.75
N SER A 66 19.13 10.21 0.15
CA SER A 66 19.61 11.44 0.78
C SER A 66 20.73 11.16 1.80
N GLU A 67 20.57 10.15 2.66
CA GLU A 67 21.60 9.71 3.62
C GLU A 67 22.89 9.27 2.92
N LYS A 68 22.76 8.57 1.78
CA LYS A 68 23.89 8.14 0.94
C LYS A 68 24.47 9.29 0.11
N LYS A 69 23.92 10.50 0.19
CA LYS A 69 24.29 11.68 -0.61
C LYS A 69 24.22 11.42 -2.12
N TRP A 70 23.37 10.48 -2.55
CA TRP A 70 23.08 10.24 -3.96
C TRP A 70 22.12 11.28 -4.51
N MET A 71 21.37 11.94 -3.63
CA MET A 71 20.33 12.89 -4.00
C MET A 71 20.21 14.00 -2.93
N THR A 72 19.88 15.22 -3.35
CA THR A 72 19.47 16.31 -2.44
C THR A 72 17.94 16.44 -2.46
N ALA A 73 17.37 17.44 -1.78
CA ALA A 73 15.91 17.66 -1.77
C ALA A 73 15.35 18.34 -3.03
N ALA A 74 16.20 18.85 -3.94
CA ALA A 74 15.79 19.51 -5.18
C ALA A 74 16.16 18.78 -6.49
N PRO A 75 16.18 17.44 -6.56
CA PRO A 75 16.62 16.71 -7.74
C PRO A 75 15.51 16.76 -8.80
N ILE A 76 15.88 16.92 -10.06
CA ILE A 76 14.96 16.65 -11.17
C ILE A 76 15.00 15.15 -11.43
N LEU A 77 13.89 14.46 -11.17
CA LEU A 77 13.73 13.04 -11.48
C LEU A 77 13.17 12.88 -12.89
N ASN A 78 13.76 11.96 -13.65
CA ASN A 78 13.27 11.63 -14.97
C ASN A 78 12.05 10.70 -14.85
N ASP A 79 10.87 11.20 -15.21
CA ASP A 79 9.59 10.47 -15.24
C ASP A 79 9.24 9.98 -16.66
N THR A 80 10.23 9.43 -17.37
CA THR A 80 10.00 8.74 -18.64
C THR A 80 9.76 7.25 -18.40
N ALA A 81 8.91 6.65 -19.25
CA ALA A 81 8.66 5.21 -19.20
C ALA A 81 9.95 4.40 -19.28
N ILE A 82 10.15 3.50 -18.32
CA ILE A 82 11.27 2.56 -18.29
C ILE A 82 10.74 1.13 -18.30
N ASN A 83 11.40 0.25 -19.07
CA ASN A 83 11.12 -1.18 -19.06
C ASN A 83 12.22 -1.86 -18.25
N LEU A 84 11.86 -2.38 -17.08
CA LEU A 84 12.80 -3.08 -16.23
C LEU A 84 12.93 -4.52 -16.71
N PRO A 85 14.17 -5.01 -16.97
CA PRO A 85 14.35 -6.39 -17.40
C PRO A 85 13.79 -7.35 -16.34
N PRO A 86 12.96 -8.33 -16.72
CA PRO A 86 12.44 -9.33 -15.79
C PRO A 86 13.58 -10.04 -15.09
N ARG A 87 13.47 -10.20 -13.77
CA ARG A 87 14.25 -11.21 -13.06
C ARG A 87 13.59 -12.57 -13.32
N GLN A 88 13.97 -13.22 -14.43
CA GLN A 88 13.55 -14.53 -14.97
C GLN A 88 12.05 -14.89 -15.00
N TRP A 89 11.10 -14.18 -14.37
CA TRP A 89 9.69 -14.61 -14.35
C TRP A 89 8.60 -13.53 -14.38
N PHE A 90 8.88 -12.22 -14.37
CA PHE A 90 7.81 -11.21 -14.49
C PHE A 90 8.27 -9.91 -15.18
N ILE A 91 7.54 -9.47 -16.22
CA ILE A 91 7.69 -8.13 -16.82
C ILE A 91 6.88 -7.14 -15.97
N TYR A 92 7.55 -6.18 -15.33
CA TYR A 92 6.89 -5.01 -14.74
C TYR A 92 6.89 -3.88 -15.76
N SER A 93 5.73 -3.62 -16.38
CA SER A 93 5.52 -2.50 -17.31
C SER A 93 4.66 -1.43 -16.64
N THR A 94 5.23 -0.26 -16.37
CA THR A 94 4.45 0.93 -16.01
C THR A 94 4.01 1.63 -17.31
N LYS A 95 2.93 1.13 -17.92
CA LYS A 95 2.34 1.78 -19.10
C LYS A 95 1.61 3.06 -18.65
N LEU A 96 2.21 4.21 -18.91
CA LEU A 96 1.48 5.47 -19.02
C LEU A 96 0.60 5.36 -20.27
N ARG A 97 -0.72 5.53 -20.11
CA ARG A 97 -1.64 5.77 -21.23
C ARG A 97 -1.64 7.26 -21.54
#